data_AF-A0A8J2IAM2-F1
#
_entry.id   AF-A0A8J2IAM2-F1
#
_cell.length_a   1.000
_cell.length_b   1.000
_cell.length_c   1.000
_cell.angle_alpha   90.00
_cell.angle_beta   90.00
_cell.angle_gamma   90.00
#
_symmetry.space_group_name_H-M   'P 1'
#
loop_
_entity.id
_entity.type
_entity.pdbx_description
1 polymer ?
#
loop_
_entity_poly.entity_id
_entity_poly.type
_entity_poly.pdbx_seq_one_letter_code
_entity_poly.pdbx_strand_id
1 'polypeptide(L)'
;MAAAMSDIPADTANPKSRLVRSLARHVSAPVNPMTLEYRRPSEGSANANHQHSLPSPRSPQTTSRSKHGLLDELPWVQSLAVRLRRDRDNWRSLALRQEQDLKAAHKDLEDQVRSTSEIEEENAKLRFRHEEDTTAGKQLYSRFQVLVSKHDKLVDQFNDAVRTVARIKKSDRTKDKVQQRNLRLKATLQRYASQSTSATTQAAADTEATLREALALASERIEELETRGEAMLDALERRNDSCGSDDDEEMRGRDVEARLLEAEVAFRGILGDESFKEQKEIWPELLDD
;
A
#
# COMPACT_ATOMS: atom_id res chain seq x y z
N MET A 1 19.79 -0.06 43.57
CA MET A 1 18.87 1.08 43.79
C MET A 1 18.43 1.54 42.42
N ALA A 2 17.30 1.14 41.88
CA ALA A 2 15.90 1.25 42.33
C ALA A 2 15.20 2.25 41.40
N ALA A 3 14.19 1.72 40.71
CA ALA A 3 13.39 2.35 39.68
C ALA A 3 12.42 3.41 40.24
N ALA A 4 12.06 4.36 39.38
CA ALA A 4 10.77 5.06 39.32
C ALA A 4 10.73 5.65 37.89
N MET A 5 10.04 5.11 36.88
CA MET A 5 8.61 4.78 36.72
C MET A 5 7.65 5.91 37.11
N SER A 6 6.80 6.24 36.13
CA SER A 6 5.46 6.84 36.23
C SER A 6 5.39 8.37 36.35
N ASP A 7 4.60 9.12 35.58
CA ASP A 7 3.48 8.79 34.68
C ASP A 7 3.31 9.84 33.57
N ILE A 8 3.06 9.35 32.36
CA ILE A 8 2.45 10.09 31.26
C ILE A 8 0.94 9.88 31.39
N PRO A 9 0.08 10.91 31.47
CA PRO A 9 -1.32 10.71 31.15
C PRO A 9 -1.42 10.55 29.64
N ALA A 10 -1.73 9.32 29.23
CA ALA A 10 -2.19 9.00 27.89
C ALA A 10 -3.50 9.76 27.62
N ASP A 11 -3.43 10.79 26.79
CA ASP A 11 -4.60 11.28 26.08
C ASP A 11 -4.39 10.99 24.59
N THR A 12 -4.74 9.75 24.22
CA THR A 12 -4.77 9.25 22.84
C THR A 12 -5.91 9.94 22.09
N ALA A 13 -5.76 11.22 21.81
CA ALA A 13 -6.63 11.96 20.93
C ALA A 13 -6.08 11.91 19.49
N ASN A 14 -6.63 10.98 18.73
CA ASN A 14 -6.43 10.78 17.29
C ASN A 14 -6.30 12.14 16.53
N PRO A 15 -5.27 12.36 15.70
CA PRO A 15 -5.08 13.65 15.02
C PRO A 15 -6.24 14.04 14.10
N LYS A 16 -7.10 13.07 13.72
CA LYS A 16 -8.33 13.30 12.96
C LYS A 16 -9.47 13.92 13.78
N SER A 17 -9.50 13.79 15.12
CA SER A 17 -10.55 14.37 15.95
C SER A 17 -10.33 15.85 16.28
N ARG A 18 -9.12 16.40 16.07
CA ARG A 18 -8.83 17.82 16.29
C ARG A 18 -9.36 18.72 15.17
N LEU A 19 -9.41 18.20 13.93
CA LEU A 19 -9.97 18.89 12.76
C LEU A 19 -11.50 19.00 12.81
N VAL A 20 -12.20 18.01 13.39
CA VAL A 20 -13.66 18.06 13.51
C VAL A 20 -14.10 18.99 14.64
N ARG A 21 -13.27 19.19 15.67
CA ARG A 21 -13.59 20.10 16.80
C ARG A 21 -13.44 21.58 16.47
N SER A 22 -12.61 21.97 15.50
CA SER A 22 -12.56 23.36 15.03
C SER A 22 -13.64 23.66 13.98
N LEU A 23 -14.11 22.64 13.25
CA LEU A 23 -15.21 22.79 12.29
C LEU A 23 -16.59 22.93 12.97
N ALA A 24 -16.75 22.36 14.17
CA ALA A 24 -18.03 22.33 14.89
C ALA A 24 -18.36 23.59 15.71
N ARG A 25 -17.53 24.64 15.71
CA ARG A 25 -17.79 25.88 16.49
C ARG A 25 -18.25 27.10 15.69
N HIS A 26 -18.55 26.95 14.40
CA HIS A 26 -19.02 28.05 13.56
C HIS A 26 -20.35 27.77 12.83
N VAL A 27 -21.20 26.90 13.37
CA VAL A 27 -22.55 26.66 12.86
C VAL A 27 -23.59 27.01 13.92
N SER A 28 -23.57 28.26 14.35
CA SER A 28 -24.67 28.89 15.09
C SER A 28 -24.41 30.38 15.18
N ALA A 29 -24.52 31.05 14.03
CA ALA A 29 -24.79 32.48 13.96
C ALA A 29 -26.11 32.64 13.18
N PRO A 30 -27.12 33.33 13.72
CA PRO A 30 -28.36 33.58 13.01
C PRO A 30 -28.07 34.53 11.85
N VAL A 31 -28.16 34.03 10.62
CA VAL A 31 -28.29 34.86 9.44
C VAL A 31 -29.68 35.49 9.53
N ASN A 32 -29.74 36.78 9.86
CA ASN A 32 -30.92 37.59 9.58
C ASN A 32 -31.06 37.68 8.06
N PRO A 33 -32.12 37.14 7.43
CA PRO A 33 -32.44 37.53 6.08
C PRO A 33 -33.03 38.94 6.15
N MET A 34 -32.21 39.97 5.89
CA MET A 34 -32.77 41.21 5.38
C MET A 34 -33.39 40.87 4.02
N THR A 35 -34.71 40.85 4.00
CA THR A 35 -35.57 40.83 2.83
C THR A 35 -35.24 42.02 1.95
N LEU A 36 -34.29 41.83 1.04
CA LEU A 36 -34.14 42.64 -0.17
C LEU A 36 -35.23 42.17 -1.14
N GLU A 37 -36.34 42.89 -1.15
CA GLU A 37 -37.34 42.77 -2.22
C GLU A 37 -36.70 43.19 -3.55
N TYR A 38 -36.20 42.21 -4.30
CA TYR A 38 -35.91 42.36 -5.72
C TYR A 38 -37.19 42.08 -6.51
N ARG A 39 -37.98 43.13 -6.77
CA ARG A 39 -39.11 43.05 -7.69
C ARG A 39 -38.59 43.10 -9.13
N ARG A 40 -38.44 41.93 -9.75
CA ARG A 40 -38.28 41.76 -11.19
C ARG A 40 -39.58 42.21 -11.90
N PRO A 41 -39.53 42.91 -13.06
CA PRO A 41 -40.73 43.25 -13.81
C PRO A 41 -41.21 42.02 -14.58
N SER A 42 -42.42 41.56 -14.28
CA SER A 42 -43.18 40.65 -15.14
C SER A 42 -44.30 41.46 -15.79
N GLU A 43 -44.24 41.50 -17.11
CA GLU A 43 -45.37 41.79 -17.97
C GLU A 43 -46.55 40.87 -17.61
N GLY A 44 -47.77 41.40 -17.72
CA GLY A 44 -48.98 40.58 -17.62
C GLY A 44 -50.12 41.21 -16.83
N SER A 45 -50.87 42.07 -17.52
CA SER A 45 -52.33 42.15 -17.44
C SER A 45 -52.99 42.20 -16.07
N ALA A 46 -53.39 43.40 -15.65
CA ALA A 46 -54.69 43.59 -15.00
C ALA A 46 -55.12 45.06 -15.14
N ASN A 47 -56.19 45.25 -15.91
CA ASN A 47 -57.02 46.43 -15.86
C ASN A 47 -57.39 46.77 -14.41
N ALA A 48 -56.90 47.89 -13.92
CA ALA A 48 -57.50 48.59 -12.80
C ALA A 48 -57.31 50.09 -13.04
N ASN A 49 -58.36 50.69 -13.59
CA ASN A 49 -58.55 52.13 -13.66
C ASN A 49 -58.44 52.75 -12.27
N HIS A 50 -57.26 53.22 -11.90
CA HIS A 50 -57.11 54.24 -10.87
C HIS A 50 -56.22 55.34 -11.42
N GLN A 51 -56.84 56.20 -12.24
CA GLN A 51 -56.38 57.57 -12.41
C GLN A 51 -56.39 58.21 -11.02
N HIS A 52 -55.24 58.23 -10.34
CA HIS A 52 -55.03 59.20 -9.28
C HIS A 52 -54.87 60.54 -9.97
N SER A 53 -56.02 61.21 -10.16
CA SER A 53 -56.08 62.61 -10.51
C SER A 53 -55.19 63.37 -9.52
N LEU A 54 -54.07 63.90 -10.02
CA LEU A 54 -53.39 65.01 -9.35
C LEU A 54 -54.48 66.05 -9.03
N PRO A 55 -54.59 66.54 -7.77
CA PRO A 55 -55.51 67.62 -7.50
C PRO A 55 -55.09 68.79 -8.38
N SER A 56 -55.95 69.10 -9.37
CA SER A 56 -55.87 70.31 -10.16
C SER A 56 -55.66 71.48 -9.20
N PRO A 57 -54.70 72.39 -9.44
CA PRO A 57 -54.49 73.52 -8.56
C PRO A 57 -55.78 74.33 -8.58
N ARG A 58 -56.54 74.28 -7.48
CA ARG A 58 -57.67 75.17 -7.27
C ARG A 58 -57.14 76.59 -7.46
N SER A 59 -57.64 77.26 -8.49
CA SER A 59 -57.46 78.69 -8.63
C SER A 59 -57.92 79.35 -7.32
N PRO A 60 -57.09 80.20 -6.69
CA PRO A 60 -57.55 80.92 -5.51
C PRO A 60 -58.65 81.87 -5.97
N GLN A 61 -59.89 81.58 -5.56
CA GLN A 61 -60.96 82.55 -5.57
C GLN A 61 -60.50 83.77 -4.77
N THR A 62 -60.30 84.88 -5.46
CA THR A 62 -59.93 86.17 -4.87
C THR A 62 -61.14 86.76 -4.15
N THR A 63 -61.36 86.35 -2.91
CA THR A 63 -62.10 87.18 -1.98
C THR A 63 -61.28 88.44 -1.73
N SER A 64 -61.92 89.61 -1.80
CA SER A 64 -61.29 90.93 -1.60
C SER A 64 -60.57 90.96 -0.26
N ARG A 65 -59.26 90.72 -0.30
CA ARG A 65 -58.43 90.50 0.86
C ARG A 65 -58.00 91.86 1.39
N SER A 66 -58.53 92.21 2.56
CA SER A 66 -58.14 93.40 3.31
C SER A 66 -56.61 93.52 3.33
N LYS A 67 -56.08 94.72 3.03
CA LYS A 67 -54.63 95.01 2.98
C LYS A 67 -53.91 94.62 4.28
N HIS A 68 -54.63 94.55 5.39
CA HIS A 68 -54.11 94.10 6.69
C HIS A 68 -53.82 92.58 6.74
N GLY A 69 -54.62 91.74 6.08
CA GLY A 69 -54.41 90.28 6.07
C GLY A 69 -53.27 89.82 5.16
N LEU A 70 -52.81 90.64 4.21
CA LEU A 70 -51.62 90.36 3.40
C LEU A 70 -50.32 90.62 4.18
N LEU A 71 -50.33 91.61 5.07
CA LEU A 71 -49.21 91.92 5.96
C LEU A 71 -49.00 90.84 7.03
N ASP A 72 -50.07 90.20 7.50
CA ASP A 72 -49.99 89.11 8.48
C ASP A 72 -49.50 87.76 7.91
N GLU A 73 -49.62 87.52 6.60
CA GLU A 73 -49.12 86.29 5.95
C GLU A 73 -47.69 86.40 5.43
N LEU A 74 -47.17 87.61 5.25
CA LEU A 74 -45.78 87.85 4.83
C LEU A 74 -44.74 87.14 5.72
N PRO A 75 -44.84 87.19 7.07
CA PRO A 75 -43.95 86.45 7.97
C PRO A 75 -44.05 84.92 7.79
N TRP A 76 -45.25 84.40 7.55
CA TRP A 76 -45.48 82.96 7.36
C TRP A 76 -44.88 82.48 6.03
N VAL A 77 -45.10 83.21 4.94
CA VAL A 77 -44.50 82.92 3.63
C VAL A 77 -42.99 83.03 3.69
N GLN A 78 -42.44 84.02 4.41
CA GLN A 78 -41.00 84.16 4.61
C GLN A 78 -40.41 82.98 5.40
N SER A 79 -41.07 82.54 6.48
CA SER A 79 -40.70 81.33 7.23
C SER A 79 -40.75 80.07 6.36
N LEU A 80 -41.78 79.93 5.51
CA LEU A 80 -41.90 78.82 4.57
C LEU A 80 -40.76 78.83 3.54
N ALA A 81 -40.45 80.00 2.97
CA ALA A 81 -39.35 80.16 2.02
C ALA A 81 -37.98 79.82 2.64
N VAL A 82 -37.73 80.20 3.90
CA VAL A 82 -36.52 79.82 4.64
C VAL A 82 -36.46 78.31 4.83
N ARG A 83 -37.57 77.67 5.20
CA ARG A 83 -37.65 76.21 5.36
C ARG A 83 -37.36 75.47 4.05
N LEU A 84 -37.99 75.87 2.95
CA LEU A 84 -37.78 75.24 1.65
C LEU A 84 -36.35 75.43 1.13
N ARG A 85 -35.71 76.58 1.40
CA ARG A 85 -34.28 76.77 1.09
C ARG A 85 -33.40 75.83 1.89
N ARG A 86 -33.66 75.70 3.19
CA ARG A 86 -32.94 74.75 4.06
C ARG A 86 -33.13 73.32 3.59
N ASP A 87 -34.34 72.92 3.25
CA ASP A 87 -34.63 71.56 2.76
C ASP A 87 -33.91 71.31 1.43
N ARG A 88 -33.94 72.25 0.49
CA ARG A 88 -33.19 72.18 -0.77
C ARG A 88 -31.69 72.00 -0.51
N ASP A 89 -31.13 72.77 0.40
CA ASP A 89 -29.70 72.71 0.70
C ASP A 89 -29.34 71.39 1.42
N ASN A 90 -30.20 70.87 2.29
CA ASN A 90 -30.07 69.54 2.89
C ASN A 90 -30.07 68.43 1.83
N TRP A 91 -31.01 68.47 0.87
CA TRP A 91 -31.07 67.49 -0.23
C TRP A 91 -29.81 67.54 -1.10
N ARG A 92 -29.26 68.74 -1.36
CA ARG A 92 -28.00 68.89 -2.08
C ARG A 92 -26.82 68.29 -1.32
N SER A 93 -26.71 68.56 -0.02
CA SER A 93 -25.66 67.97 0.82
C SER A 93 -25.78 66.45 0.91
N LEU A 94 -27.00 65.92 1.01
CA LEU A 94 -27.25 64.49 1.03
C LEU A 94 -26.89 63.83 -0.30
N ALA A 95 -27.30 64.41 -1.43
CA ALA A 95 -26.98 63.90 -2.76
C ALA A 95 -25.46 63.89 -3.01
N LEU A 96 -24.74 64.94 -2.61
CA LEU A 96 -23.29 64.99 -2.72
C LEU A 96 -22.61 63.91 -1.87
N ARG A 97 -23.09 63.66 -0.64
CA ARG A 97 -22.57 62.60 0.22
C ARG A 97 -22.82 61.22 -0.41
N GLN A 98 -24.04 60.97 -0.90
CA GLN A 98 -24.37 59.71 -1.59
C GLN A 98 -23.52 59.50 -2.84
N GLU A 99 -23.24 60.54 -3.62
CA GLU A 99 -22.34 60.45 -4.77
C GLU A 99 -20.91 60.07 -4.35
N GLN A 100 -20.42 60.64 -3.26
CA GLN A 100 -19.10 60.28 -2.71
C GLN A 100 -19.08 58.83 -2.21
N ASP A 101 -20.10 58.40 -1.48
CA ASP A 101 -20.21 57.04 -0.96
C ASP A 101 -20.30 56.02 -2.11
N LEU A 102 -21.05 56.32 -3.17
CA LEU A 102 -21.12 55.48 -4.37
C LEU A 102 -19.77 55.38 -5.10
N LYS A 103 -19.03 56.49 -5.21
CA LYS A 103 -17.68 56.47 -5.81
C LYS A 103 -16.70 55.65 -4.98
N ALA A 104 -16.76 55.78 -3.64
CA ALA A 104 -15.94 54.98 -2.75
C ALA A 104 -16.28 53.49 -2.88
N ALA A 105 -17.56 53.13 -2.82
CA ALA A 105 -18.02 51.74 -2.97
C ALA A 105 -17.66 51.15 -4.34
N HIS A 106 -17.72 51.94 -5.42
CA HIS A 106 -17.31 51.49 -6.74
C HIS A 106 -15.82 51.16 -6.79
N LYS A 107 -14.97 52.03 -6.23
CA LYS A 107 -13.53 51.79 -6.14
C LYS A 107 -13.22 50.55 -5.28
N ASP A 108 -13.88 50.41 -4.14
CA ASP A 108 -13.71 49.23 -3.28
C ASP A 108 -14.11 47.94 -4.01
N LEU A 109 -15.16 47.98 -4.83
CA LEU A 109 -15.56 46.84 -5.66
C LEU A 109 -14.51 46.51 -6.73
N GLU A 110 -13.95 47.52 -7.41
CA GLU A 110 -12.87 47.31 -8.38
C GLU A 110 -11.63 46.68 -7.73
N ASP A 111 -11.28 47.13 -6.52
CA ASP A 111 -10.17 46.59 -5.73
C ASP A 111 -10.44 45.12 -5.35
N GLN A 112 -11.68 44.81 -4.95
CA GLN A 112 -12.09 43.42 -4.66
C GLN A 112 -12.07 42.53 -5.90
N VAL A 113 -12.50 43.01 -7.06
CA VAL A 113 -12.44 42.25 -8.32
C VAL A 113 -10.99 41.93 -8.67
N ARG A 114 -10.08 42.90 -8.54
CA ARG A 114 -8.65 42.67 -8.78
C ARG A 114 -8.07 41.63 -7.82
N SER A 115 -8.35 41.77 -6.52
CA SER A 115 -7.90 40.79 -5.52
C SER A 115 -8.47 39.38 -5.77
N THR A 116 -9.74 39.29 -6.17
CA THR A 116 -10.37 38.00 -6.49
C THR A 116 -9.70 37.35 -7.71
N SER A 117 -9.42 38.13 -8.76
CA SER A 117 -8.71 37.63 -9.95
C SER A 117 -7.30 37.12 -9.62
N GLU A 118 -6.56 37.82 -8.74
CA GLU A 118 -5.23 37.38 -8.29
C GLU A 118 -5.32 36.04 -7.54
N ILE A 119 -6.28 35.90 -6.62
CA ILE A 119 -6.51 34.66 -5.87
C ILE A 119 -6.95 33.52 -6.79
N GLU A 120 -7.76 33.79 -7.81
CA GLU A 120 -8.15 32.78 -8.80
C GLU A 120 -6.95 32.28 -9.62
N GLU A 121 -6.05 33.17 -10.02
CA GLU A 121 -4.81 32.80 -10.72
C GLU A 121 -3.89 31.95 -9.82
N GLU A 122 -3.72 32.34 -8.55
CA GLU A 122 -2.96 31.56 -7.57
C GLU A 122 -3.58 30.19 -7.32
N ASN A 123 -4.91 30.11 -7.22
CA ASN A 123 -5.62 28.84 -7.08
C ASN A 123 -5.42 27.94 -8.31
N ALA A 124 -5.42 28.49 -9.52
CA ALA A 124 -5.14 27.73 -10.74
C ALA A 124 -3.71 27.16 -10.71
N LYS A 125 -2.72 27.97 -10.30
CA LYS A 125 -1.32 27.52 -10.13
C LYS A 125 -1.19 26.43 -9.06
N LEU A 126 -1.89 26.57 -7.94
CA LEU A 126 -1.88 25.57 -6.86
C LEU A 126 -2.52 24.25 -7.31
N ARG A 127 -3.64 24.30 -8.04
CA ARG A 127 -4.26 23.09 -8.61
C ARG A 127 -3.32 22.36 -9.56
N PHE A 128 -2.66 23.10 -10.44
CA PHE A 128 -1.68 22.52 -11.36
C PHE A 128 -0.54 21.82 -10.61
N ARG A 129 0.08 22.47 -9.62
CA ARG A 129 1.14 21.85 -8.80
C ARG A 129 0.64 20.63 -8.05
N HIS A 130 -0.57 20.70 -7.49
CA HIS A 130 -1.16 19.56 -6.81
C HIS A 130 -1.38 18.38 -7.77
N GLU A 131 -1.81 18.62 -9.00
CA GLU A 131 -1.92 17.58 -10.03
C GLU A 131 -0.55 16.97 -10.34
N GLU A 132 0.48 17.78 -10.56
CA GLU A 132 1.86 17.30 -10.74
C GLU A 132 2.32 16.42 -9.56
N ASP A 133 2.16 16.89 -8.32
CA ASP A 133 2.52 16.15 -7.11
C ASP A 133 1.75 14.83 -7.00
N THR A 134 0.46 14.82 -7.35
CA THR A 134 -0.34 13.58 -7.33
C THR A 134 0.12 12.58 -8.39
N THR A 135 0.54 13.05 -9.56
CA THR A 135 1.07 12.16 -10.60
C THR A 135 2.44 11.60 -10.22
N ALA A 136 3.33 12.43 -9.65
CA ALA A 136 4.61 11.99 -9.12
C ALA A 136 4.43 10.99 -7.96
N GLY A 137 3.47 11.23 -7.06
CA GLY A 137 3.10 10.32 -5.98
C GLY A 137 2.63 8.96 -6.50
N LYS A 138 1.77 8.93 -7.53
CA LYS A 138 1.33 7.68 -8.18
C LYS A 138 2.50 6.92 -8.82
N GLN A 139 3.43 7.62 -9.48
CA GLN A 139 4.63 7.00 -10.06
C GLN A 139 5.58 6.44 -9.00
N LEU A 140 5.75 7.13 -7.88
CA LEU A 140 6.56 6.65 -6.77
C LEU A 140 5.93 5.41 -6.13
N TYR A 141 4.60 5.42 -5.95
CA TYR A 141 3.87 4.28 -5.42
C TYR A 141 3.97 3.04 -6.32
N SER A 142 3.85 3.19 -7.64
CA SER A 142 4.01 2.06 -8.57
C SER A 142 5.44 1.49 -8.55
N ARG A 143 6.46 2.35 -8.48
CA ARG A 143 7.86 1.92 -8.29
C ARG A 143 8.07 1.19 -6.98
N PHE A 144 7.47 1.68 -5.90
CA PHE A 144 7.51 1.02 -4.60
C PHE A 144 6.86 -0.37 -4.66
N GLN A 145 5.69 -0.49 -5.31
CA GLN A 145 5.03 -1.78 -5.48
C GLN A 145 5.89 -2.77 -6.26
N VAL A 146 6.56 -2.32 -7.33
CA VAL A 146 7.52 -3.16 -8.07
C VAL A 146 8.68 -3.61 -7.18
N LEU A 147 9.19 -2.72 -6.32
CA LEU A 147 10.27 -3.05 -5.38
C LEU A 147 9.82 -4.09 -4.35
N VAL A 148 8.60 -3.96 -3.81
CA VAL A 148 8.01 -4.95 -2.90
C VAL A 148 7.90 -6.31 -3.59
N SER A 149 7.35 -6.37 -4.80
CA SER A 149 7.26 -7.63 -5.54
C SER A 149 8.63 -8.26 -5.84
N LYS A 150 9.68 -7.44 -6.05
CA LYS A 150 11.06 -7.94 -6.20
C LYS A 150 11.62 -8.46 -4.88
N HIS A 151 11.35 -7.77 -3.78
CA HIS A 151 11.73 -8.19 -2.45
C HIS A 151 11.11 -9.55 -2.10
N ASP A 152 9.80 -9.71 -2.33
CA ASP A 152 9.09 -10.96 -2.03
C ASP A 152 9.66 -12.12 -2.85
N LYS A 153 9.91 -11.90 -4.16
CA LYS A 153 10.61 -12.88 -5.01
C LYS A 153 11.99 -13.25 -4.49
N LEU A 154 12.75 -12.28 -3.97
CA LEU A 154 14.08 -12.53 -3.43
C LEU A 154 14.01 -13.31 -2.12
N VAL A 155 13.00 -13.05 -1.28
CA VAL A 155 12.72 -13.82 -0.07
C VAL A 155 12.37 -15.27 -0.42
N ASP A 156 11.55 -15.49 -1.44
CA ASP A 156 11.22 -16.85 -1.92
C ASP A 156 12.47 -17.58 -2.41
N GLN A 157 13.29 -16.93 -3.24
CA GLN A 157 14.56 -17.49 -3.72
C GLN A 157 15.54 -17.81 -2.59
N PHE A 158 15.61 -16.93 -1.58
CA PHE A 158 16.44 -17.16 -0.40
C PHE A 158 15.95 -18.39 0.38
N ASN A 159 14.64 -18.52 0.60
CA ASN A 159 14.05 -19.66 1.29
C ASN A 159 14.25 -20.97 0.51
N ASP A 160 14.14 -20.93 -0.82
CA ASP A 160 14.46 -22.07 -1.69
C ASP A 160 15.93 -22.48 -1.55
N ALA A 161 16.86 -21.51 -1.58
CA ALA A 161 18.29 -21.77 -1.40
C ALA A 161 18.62 -22.33 -0.01
N VAL A 162 17.96 -21.84 1.05
CA VAL A 162 18.10 -22.41 2.40
C VAL A 162 17.64 -23.87 2.42
N ARG A 163 16.52 -24.19 1.76
CA ARG A 163 16.02 -25.57 1.63
C ARG A 163 16.98 -26.47 0.84
N THR A 164 17.55 -25.99 -0.26
CA THR A 164 18.53 -26.77 -1.06
C THR A 164 19.81 -27.03 -0.26
N VAL A 165 20.36 -26.02 0.43
CA VAL A 165 21.52 -26.18 1.31
C VAL A 165 21.24 -27.19 2.44
N ALA A 166 20.05 -27.14 3.02
CA ALA A 166 19.65 -28.12 4.05
C ALA A 166 19.60 -29.55 3.50
N ARG A 167 19.12 -29.75 2.25
CA ARG A 167 19.13 -31.06 1.57
C ARG A 167 20.55 -31.55 1.28
N ILE A 168 21.41 -30.70 0.73
CA ILE A 168 22.81 -31.04 0.45
C ILE A 168 23.53 -31.46 1.74
N LYS A 169 23.38 -30.68 2.82
CA LYS A 169 23.96 -31.03 4.13
C LYS A 169 23.46 -32.38 4.68
N LYS A 170 22.20 -32.76 4.41
CA LYS A 170 21.70 -34.09 4.78
C LYS A 170 22.34 -35.19 3.93
N SER A 171 22.45 -34.98 2.61
CA SER A 171 23.11 -35.92 1.69
C SER A 171 24.59 -36.14 2.03
N ASP A 172 25.34 -35.07 2.32
CA ASP A 172 26.76 -35.18 2.67
C ASP A 172 26.96 -35.99 3.96
N ARG A 173 26.11 -35.77 4.99
CA ARG A 173 26.13 -36.60 6.21
C ARG A 173 25.84 -38.07 5.95
N THR A 174 25.00 -38.39 4.96
CA THR A 174 24.75 -39.79 4.58
C THR A 174 25.95 -40.39 3.86
N LYS A 175 26.62 -39.62 2.98
CA LYS A 175 27.84 -40.06 2.31
C LYS A 175 28.96 -40.35 3.31
N ASP A 176 29.19 -39.47 4.28
CA ASP A 176 30.20 -39.68 5.33
C ASP A 176 29.95 -40.98 6.12
N LYS A 177 28.69 -41.26 6.46
CA LYS A 177 28.30 -42.51 7.15
C LYS A 177 28.58 -43.75 6.31
N VAL A 178 28.28 -43.69 5.00
CA VAL A 178 28.56 -44.78 4.07
C VAL A 178 30.07 -45.00 3.94
N GLN A 179 30.86 -43.93 3.79
CA GLN A 179 32.32 -44.01 3.75
C GLN A 179 32.89 -44.62 5.04
N GLN A 180 32.40 -44.23 6.20
CA GLN A 180 32.84 -44.78 7.48
C GLN A 180 32.56 -46.29 7.61
N ARG A 181 31.39 -46.75 7.14
CA ARG A 181 31.06 -48.19 7.09
C ARG A 181 31.98 -48.94 6.13
N ASN A 182 32.24 -48.37 4.95
CA ASN A 182 33.11 -48.98 3.94
C ASN A 182 34.56 -49.13 4.45
N LEU A 183 35.10 -48.09 5.10
CA LEU A 183 36.41 -48.16 5.77
C LEU A 183 36.46 -49.22 6.86
N ARG A 184 35.37 -49.39 7.63
CA ARG A 184 35.29 -50.43 8.67
C ARG A 184 35.30 -51.83 8.04
N LEU A 185 34.53 -52.06 6.98
CA LEU A 185 34.54 -53.33 6.24
C LEU A 185 35.93 -53.63 5.64
N LYS A 186 36.60 -52.61 5.10
CA LYS A 186 37.96 -52.76 4.57
C LYS A 186 38.94 -53.19 5.66
N ALA A 187 38.86 -52.58 6.84
CA ALA A 187 39.73 -52.93 7.96
C ALA A 187 39.47 -54.37 8.46
N THR A 188 38.22 -54.82 8.49
CA THR A 188 37.90 -56.22 8.86
C THR A 188 38.42 -57.21 7.82
N LEU A 189 38.26 -56.92 6.52
CA LEU A 189 38.79 -57.76 5.44
C LEU A 189 40.32 -57.83 5.44
N GLN A 190 41.02 -56.71 5.68
CA GLN A 190 42.49 -56.70 5.76
C GLN A 190 43.03 -57.49 6.95
N ARG A 191 42.34 -57.45 8.12
CA ARG A 191 42.70 -58.31 9.26
C ARG A 191 42.61 -59.78 8.90
N TYR A 192 41.56 -60.16 8.18
CA TYR A 192 41.38 -61.53 7.70
C TYR A 192 42.51 -61.96 6.74
N ALA A 193 42.79 -61.14 5.72
CA ALA A 193 43.86 -61.42 4.75
C ALA A 193 45.24 -61.57 5.42
N SER A 194 45.49 -60.80 6.50
CA SER A 194 46.74 -60.87 7.26
C SER A 194 46.83 -62.08 8.21
N GLN A 195 45.70 -62.62 8.68
CA GLN A 195 45.65 -63.82 9.54
C GLN A 195 45.75 -65.14 8.76
N SER A 196 45.34 -65.14 7.49
CA SER A 196 45.39 -66.33 6.62
C SER A 196 46.81 -66.87 6.39
N THR A 197 47.85 -66.04 6.52
CA THR A 197 49.25 -66.44 6.28
C THR A 197 49.96 -67.07 7.49
N SER A 198 49.33 -67.16 8.66
CA SER A 198 49.90 -67.79 9.86
C SER A 198 48.97 -68.86 10.43
N ALA A 199 48.95 -70.02 9.78
CA ALA A 199 48.09 -71.14 10.15
C ALA A 199 48.55 -71.85 11.44
N THR A 200 47.76 -71.70 12.51
CA THR A 200 47.66 -72.66 13.63
C THR A 200 46.17 -72.87 13.94
N THR A 201 45.79 -74.03 14.47
CA THR A 201 44.39 -74.50 14.58
C THR A 201 43.42 -73.57 15.34
N GLN A 202 43.91 -72.72 16.24
CA GLN A 202 43.11 -71.67 16.90
C GLN A 202 42.78 -70.50 15.94
N ALA A 203 43.71 -70.15 15.05
CA ALA A 203 43.51 -69.11 14.04
C ALA A 203 42.45 -69.50 13.01
N ALA A 204 42.24 -70.79 12.76
CA ALA A 204 41.22 -71.29 11.83
C ALA A 204 39.77 -70.97 12.29
N ALA A 205 39.50 -71.02 13.59
CA ALA A 205 38.20 -70.65 14.15
C ALA A 205 37.99 -69.13 14.14
N ASP A 206 39.05 -68.36 14.42
CA ASP A 206 39.02 -66.89 14.35
C ASP A 206 38.89 -66.39 12.90
N THR A 207 39.49 -67.09 11.92
CA THR A 207 39.31 -66.82 10.48
C THR A 207 37.89 -67.13 10.02
N GLU A 208 37.27 -68.21 10.51
CA GLU A 208 35.89 -68.54 10.16
C GLU A 208 34.89 -67.51 10.75
N ALA A 209 35.16 -67.02 11.97
CA ALA A 209 34.36 -65.95 12.59
C ALA A 209 34.48 -64.62 11.81
N THR A 210 35.68 -64.27 11.34
CA THR A 210 35.90 -63.05 10.55
C THR A 210 35.32 -63.16 9.13
N LEU A 211 35.32 -64.33 8.50
CA LEU A 211 34.58 -64.56 7.24
C LEU A 211 33.07 -64.40 7.43
N ARG A 212 32.52 -64.92 8.53
CA ARG A 212 31.09 -64.75 8.85
C ARG A 212 30.73 -63.29 9.10
N GLU A 213 31.59 -62.53 9.78
CA GLU A 213 31.41 -61.09 9.96
C GLU A 213 31.49 -60.34 8.61
N ALA A 214 32.45 -60.70 7.75
CA ALA A 214 32.56 -60.13 6.40
C ALA A 214 31.34 -60.45 5.53
N LEU A 215 30.81 -61.67 5.61
CA LEU A 215 29.61 -62.10 4.90
C LEU A 215 28.36 -61.39 5.41
N ALA A 216 28.24 -61.19 6.74
CA ALA A 216 27.17 -60.40 7.34
C ALA A 216 27.20 -58.93 6.88
N LEU A 217 28.39 -58.32 6.82
CA LEU A 217 28.54 -56.96 6.33
C LEU A 217 28.30 -56.84 4.80
N ALA A 218 28.69 -57.85 4.03
CA ALA A 218 28.42 -57.91 2.59
C ALA A 218 26.93 -58.07 2.30
N SER A 219 26.21 -58.90 3.07
CA SER A 219 24.76 -59.07 2.94
C SER A 219 23.99 -57.80 3.34
N GLU A 220 24.39 -57.11 4.42
CA GLU A 220 23.83 -55.79 4.78
C GLU A 220 24.03 -54.76 3.64
N ARG A 221 25.18 -54.84 2.95
CA ARG A 221 25.48 -53.96 1.81
C ARG A 221 24.64 -54.28 0.58
N ILE A 222 24.40 -55.56 0.29
CA ILE A 222 23.53 -56.00 -0.81
C ILE A 222 22.09 -55.52 -0.55
N GLU A 223 21.59 -55.69 0.67
CA GLU A 223 20.26 -55.21 1.06
C GLU A 223 20.12 -53.67 0.93
N GLU A 224 21.18 -52.90 1.28
CA GLU A 224 21.20 -51.45 1.07
C GLU A 224 21.16 -51.05 -0.43
N LEU A 225 21.80 -51.85 -1.28
CA LEU A 225 21.78 -51.67 -2.73
C LEU A 225 20.41 -52.00 -3.31
N GLU A 226 19.80 -53.10 -2.87
CA GLU A 226 18.47 -53.54 -3.28
C GLU A 226 17.41 -52.52 -2.88
N THR A 227 17.40 -52.09 -1.62
CA THR A 227 16.44 -51.09 -1.11
C THR A 227 16.56 -49.72 -1.80
N ARG A 228 17.77 -49.24 -2.10
CA ARG A 228 17.96 -47.99 -2.86
C ARG A 228 17.68 -48.14 -4.35
N GLY A 229 17.97 -49.31 -4.92
CA GLY A 229 17.60 -49.64 -6.30
C GLY A 229 16.08 -49.68 -6.46
N GLU A 230 15.38 -50.30 -5.51
CA GLU A 230 13.91 -50.34 -5.45
C GLU A 230 13.34 -48.93 -5.34
N ALA A 231 13.86 -48.08 -4.44
CA ALA A 231 13.43 -46.69 -4.33
C ALA A 231 13.62 -45.87 -5.63
N MET A 232 14.64 -46.17 -6.43
CA MET A 232 14.87 -45.55 -7.74
C MET A 232 13.85 -46.04 -8.79
N LEU A 233 13.55 -47.34 -8.83
CA LEU A 233 12.52 -47.92 -9.69
C LEU A 233 11.13 -47.36 -9.34
N ASP A 234 10.84 -47.26 -8.05
CA ASP A 234 9.65 -46.64 -7.48
C ASP A 234 9.46 -45.16 -7.88
N ALA A 235 10.55 -44.41 -7.99
CA ALA A 235 10.53 -43.02 -8.44
C ALA A 235 10.33 -42.91 -9.96
N LEU A 236 10.87 -43.88 -10.72
CA LEU A 236 10.67 -43.99 -12.17
C LEU A 236 9.22 -44.35 -12.53
N GLU A 237 8.61 -45.29 -11.79
CA GLU A 237 7.21 -45.69 -11.99
C GLU A 237 6.26 -44.50 -11.75
N ARG A 238 6.44 -43.78 -10.63
CA ARG A 238 5.65 -42.57 -10.32
C ARG A 238 5.82 -41.44 -11.34
N ARG A 239 6.99 -41.33 -11.97
CA ARG A 239 7.22 -40.39 -13.07
C ARG A 239 6.45 -40.79 -14.33
N ASN A 240 6.33 -42.09 -14.60
CA ASN A 240 5.63 -42.60 -15.76
C ASN A 240 4.10 -42.48 -15.60
N ASP A 241 3.59 -42.71 -14.39
CA ASP A 241 2.16 -42.57 -14.06
C ASP A 241 1.69 -41.11 -14.02
N SER A 242 2.59 -40.17 -13.77
CA SER A 242 2.32 -38.73 -13.79
C SER A 242 2.20 -38.16 -15.21
N CYS A 243 2.41 -38.93 -16.28
CA CYS A 243 2.45 -38.41 -17.65
C CYS A 243 1.06 -38.40 -18.36
N GLY A 244 -0.04 -38.49 -17.61
CA GLY A 244 -1.38 -38.74 -18.14
C GLY A 244 -2.51 -37.84 -17.63
N SER A 245 -2.23 -36.76 -16.88
CA SER A 245 -3.27 -35.92 -16.26
C SER A 245 -3.07 -34.43 -16.54
N ASP A 246 -3.77 -33.93 -17.55
CA ASP A 246 -3.57 -32.65 -18.25
C ASP A 246 -3.90 -31.35 -17.46
N ASP A 247 -4.06 -31.38 -16.13
CA ASP A 247 -4.66 -30.24 -15.40
C ASP A 247 -3.89 -29.68 -14.19
N ASP A 248 -2.73 -30.21 -13.75
CA ASP A 248 -1.98 -29.66 -12.58
C ASP A 248 -0.45 -29.96 -12.58
N GLU A 249 0.18 -29.96 -13.75
CA GLU A 249 1.51 -30.56 -14.00
C GLU A 249 2.75 -29.77 -13.52
N GLU A 250 2.72 -28.43 -13.44
CA GLU A 250 3.98 -27.67 -13.27
C GLU A 250 4.61 -27.74 -11.87
N MET A 251 3.81 -27.85 -10.81
CA MET A 251 4.30 -27.96 -9.42
C MET A 251 4.59 -29.41 -9.02
N ARG A 252 3.81 -30.39 -9.52
CA ARG A 252 4.03 -31.81 -9.24
C ARG A 252 5.20 -32.38 -10.02
N GLY A 253 5.39 -31.98 -11.27
CA GLY A 253 6.51 -32.44 -12.11
C GLY A 253 7.87 -32.14 -11.48
N ARG A 254 8.04 -30.95 -10.88
CA ARG A 254 9.30 -30.53 -10.26
C ARG A 254 9.64 -31.33 -8.99
N ASP A 255 8.63 -31.70 -8.21
CA ASP A 255 8.81 -32.52 -7.00
C ASP A 255 9.07 -34.00 -7.33
N VAL A 256 8.41 -34.54 -8.36
CA VAL A 256 8.65 -35.90 -8.85
C VAL A 256 10.05 -36.01 -9.47
N GLU A 257 10.47 -35.02 -10.26
CA GLU A 257 11.80 -34.97 -10.85
C GLU A 257 12.90 -34.78 -9.80
N ALA A 258 12.65 -33.97 -8.75
CA ALA A 258 13.57 -33.84 -7.63
C ALA A 258 13.75 -35.16 -6.84
N ARG A 259 12.67 -35.93 -6.64
CA ARG A 259 12.73 -37.24 -5.98
C ARG A 259 13.45 -38.28 -6.82
N LEU A 260 13.25 -38.27 -8.14
CA LEU A 260 13.97 -39.13 -9.08
C LEU A 260 15.48 -38.85 -9.03
N LEU A 261 15.87 -37.58 -9.13
CA LEU A 261 17.27 -37.17 -9.06
C LEU A 261 17.91 -37.52 -7.71
N GLU A 262 17.18 -37.38 -6.61
CA GLU A 262 17.65 -37.78 -5.27
C GLU A 262 17.89 -39.29 -5.19
N ALA A 263 16.98 -40.11 -5.73
CA ALA A 263 17.13 -41.56 -5.76
C ALA A 263 18.28 -42.01 -6.69
N GLU A 264 18.42 -41.41 -7.86
CA GLU A 264 19.53 -41.70 -8.80
C GLU A 264 20.88 -41.34 -8.18
N VAL A 265 21.01 -40.17 -7.54
CA VAL A 265 22.25 -39.75 -6.88
C VAL A 265 22.59 -40.68 -5.71
N ALA A 266 21.60 -41.13 -4.94
CA ALA A 266 21.79 -42.08 -3.85
C ALA A 266 22.24 -43.47 -4.33
N PHE A 267 21.72 -43.94 -5.47
CA PHE A 267 22.08 -45.22 -6.08
C PHE A 267 23.46 -45.16 -6.77
N ARG A 268 23.70 -44.13 -7.61
CA ARG A 268 25.02 -43.90 -8.24
C ARG A 268 26.12 -43.63 -7.22
N GLY A 269 25.82 -42.98 -6.11
CA GLY A 269 26.79 -42.76 -5.03
C GLY A 269 27.32 -44.07 -4.42
N ILE A 270 26.60 -45.18 -4.56
CA ILE A 270 27.08 -46.50 -4.16
C ILE A 270 27.91 -47.16 -5.28
N LEU A 271 27.47 -47.05 -6.53
CA LEU A 271 28.11 -47.70 -7.68
C LEU A 271 29.38 -46.99 -8.16
N GLY A 272 29.44 -45.67 -8.04
CA GLY A 272 30.55 -44.82 -8.44
C GLY A 272 31.63 -44.68 -7.36
N ASP A 273 31.53 -45.44 -6.28
CA ASP A 273 32.58 -45.52 -5.26
C ASP A 273 33.81 -46.18 -5.94
N GLU A 274 34.88 -45.42 -6.18
CA GLU A 274 36.13 -45.90 -6.81
C GLU A 274 36.64 -47.18 -6.12
N SER A 275 36.35 -47.31 -4.82
CA SER A 275 36.65 -48.50 -4.01
C SER A 275 35.86 -49.77 -4.35
N PHE A 276 34.63 -49.66 -4.89
CA PHE A 276 33.87 -50.84 -5.36
C PHE A 276 34.49 -51.40 -6.64
N LYS A 277 34.99 -50.50 -7.48
CA LYS A 277 35.70 -50.84 -8.72
C LYS A 277 37.00 -51.58 -8.43
N GLU A 278 37.78 -51.09 -7.47
CA GLU A 278 39.00 -51.76 -6.96
C GLU A 278 38.68 -53.12 -6.30
N GLN A 279 37.61 -53.22 -5.51
CA GLN A 279 37.21 -54.51 -4.90
C GLN A 279 36.84 -55.57 -5.94
N LYS A 280 36.08 -55.20 -6.98
CA LYS A 280 35.70 -56.13 -8.06
C LYS A 280 36.91 -56.64 -8.84
N GLU A 281 37.99 -55.86 -8.88
CA GLU A 281 39.27 -56.24 -9.50
C GLU A 281 40.03 -57.30 -8.69
N ILE A 282 39.79 -57.38 -7.37
CA ILE A 282 40.43 -58.34 -6.44
C ILE A 282 39.64 -59.66 -6.33
N TRP A 283 38.36 -59.67 -6.72
CA TRP A 283 37.52 -60.87 -6.64
C TRP A 283 38.00 -62.07 -7.48
N PRO A 284 38.59 -61.90 -8.69
CA PRO A 284 39.15 -63.03 -9.44
C PRO A 284 40.29 -63.72 -8.69
N GLU A 285 41.21 -62.94 -8.09
CA GLU A 285 42.32 -63.48 -7.28
C GLU A 285 41.84 -64.23 -6.03
N LEU A 286 40.64 -63.94 -5.53
CA LEU A 286 40.05 -64.59 -4.37
C LEU A 286 39.23 -65.85 -4.71
N LEU A 287 38.87 -66.05 -5.98
CA LEU A 287 38.03 -67.13 -6.48
C LEU A 287 38.81 -68.21 -7.26
N ASP A 288 40.03 -67.87 -7.72
CA ASP A 288 40.91 -68.77 -8.47
C ASP A 288 41.92 -69.54 -7.58
N ASP A 289 41.88 -69.35 -6.25
CA ASP A 289 42.55 -70.17 -5.21
C ASP A 289 41.54 -71.11 -4.50
#